data_AF-A0A2N2G0C7-F1
#
_entry.id   AF-A0A2N2G0C7-F1
#
_cell.length_a   1.000
_cell.length_b   1.000
_cell.length_c   1.000
_cell.angle_alpha   90.00
_cell.angle_beta   90.00
_cell.angle_gamma   90.00
#
_symmetry.space_group_name_H-M   'P 1'
#
loop_
_entity.id
_entity.type
_entity.pdbx_description
1 polymer ?
#
loop_
_entity_poly.entity_id
_entity_poly.type
_entity_poly.pdbx_seq_one_letter_code
_entity_poly.pdbx_strand_id
1 'polypeptide(L)'
;MAETRRIIYVDAGQNEAKEFYEYLVERLGRFNLEVSVEKTKIIPFGKRALENKTSKTFDFLGMTHYMGRSRNGSARVKRKTSKKK
;
A
#
# COMPACT_ATOMS: atom_id res chain seq x y z
N MET A 1 24.71 6.00 -0.64
CA MET A 1 23.99 4.75 -1.02
C MET A 1 22.58 4.89 -0.49
N ALA A 2 21.63 5.26 -1.35
CA ALA A 2 20.27 5.60 -0.92
C ALA A 2 19.56 4.36 -0.37
N GLU A 3 19.26 4.40 0.92
CA GLU A 3 18.55 3.37 1.67
C GLU A 3 17.24 3.01 0.95
N THR A 4 17.13 1.74 0.53
CA THR A 4 16.04 1.27 -0.31
C THR A 4 14.74 1.17 0.49
N ARG A 5 13.93 2.23 0.46
CA ARG A 5 12.61 2.28 1.11
C ARG A 5 11.53 1.76 0.15
N ARG A 6 10.87 0.66 0.51
CA ARG A 6 9.74 0.07 -0.23
C ARG A 6 8.51 0.96 -0.06
N ILE A 7 7.94 1.46 -1.16
CA ILE A 7 6.70 2.25 -1.14
C ILE A 7 5.55 1.36 -1.63
N ILE A 8 4.49 1.26 -0.83
CA ILE A 8 3.34 0.41 -1.10
C ILE A 8 2.13 1.31 -1.33
N TYR A 9 1.45 1.09 -2.46
CA TYR A 9 0.26 1.83 -2.82
C TYR A 9 -1.01 1.01 -2.56
N VAL A 10 -1.96 1.62 -1.89
CA VAL A 10 -3.22 1.04 -1.40
C VAL A 10 -4.35 1.69 -2.18
N ASP A 11 -5.05 0.88 -2.98
CA ASP A 11 -5.98 1.38 -3.98
C ASP A 11 -7.47 1.12 -3.65
N ALA A 12 -8.31 2.09 -4.00
CA ALA A 12 -9.78 2.04 -4.02
C ALA A 12 -10.39 1.91 -5.44
N GLY A 13 -9.59 2.04 -6.52
CA GLY A 13 -9.96 1.72 -7.90
C GLY A 13 -8.76 1.92 -8.86
N GLN A 14 -8.50 0.97 -9.77
CA GLN A 14 -7.22 0.90 -10.53
C GLN A 14 -6.81 2.20 -11.24
N ASN A 15 -7.76 3.05 -11.61
CA ASN A 15 -7.50 4.37 -12.18
C ASN A 15 -6.99 5.37 -11.13
N GLU A 16 -7.65 5.48 -9.98
CA GLU A 16 -7.25 6.37 -8.88
C GLU A 16 -5.83 6.04 -8.40
N ALA A 17 -5.48 4.75 -8.36
CA ALA A 17 -4.12 4.32 -8.06
C ALA A 17 -3.07 4.79 -9.04
N LYS A 18 -3.39 4.76 -10.34
CA LYS A 18 -2.45 5.21 -11.39
C LYS A 18 -2.28 6.72 -11.33
N GLU A 19 -3.38 7.46 -11.22
CA GLU A 19 -3.33 8.93 -11.13
C GLU A 19 -2.53 9.36 -9.91
N PHE A 20 -2.77 8.75 -8.74
CA PHE A 20 -1.97 9.06 -7.56
C PHE A 20 -0.50 8.69 -7.73
N TYR A 21 -0.19 7.58 -8.40
CA TYR A 21 1.19 7.19 -8.68
C TYR A 21 1.89 8.26 -9.52
N GLU A 22 1.25 8.76 -10.57
CA GLU A 22 1.79 9.84 -11.41
C GLU A 22 2.01 11.13 -10.60
N TYR A 23 1.04 11.55 -9.78
CA TYR A 23 1.21 12.70 -8.89
C TYR A 23 2.33 12.51 -7.87
N LEU A 24 2.51 11.30 -7.34
CA LEU A 24 3.57 10.99 -6.39
C LEU A 24 4.94 11.10 -7.07
N VAL A 25 5.09 10.55 -8.27
CA VAL A 25 6.33 10.62 -9.06
C VAL A 25 6.68 12.08 -9.36
N GLU A 26 5.72 12.87 -9.83
CA GLU A 26 5.92 14.29 -10.11
C GLU A 26 6.38 15.04 -8.85
N ARG A 27 5.71 14.81 -7.71
CA ARG A 27 6.06 15.46 -6.44
C ARG A 27 7.45 15.08 -5.96
N LEU A 28 7.83 13.80 -6.09
CA LEU A 28 9.16 13.32 -5.71
C LEU A 28 10.25 13.88 -6.63
N GLY A 29 9.95 14.04 -7.92
CA GLY A 29 10.82 14.71 -8.89
C GLY A 29 11.19 16.14 -8.46
N ARG A 30 10.27 16.88 -7.82
CA ARG A 30 10.56 18.22 -7.27
C ARG A 30 11.60 18.20 -6.15
N PHE A 31 11.79 17.07 -5.48
CA PHE A 31 12.82 16.86 -4.47
C PHE A 31 14.03 16.08 -5.03
N ASN A 32 14.13 15.93 -6.35
CA ASN A 32 15.17 15.18 -7.04
C ASN A 32 15.25 13.70 -6.60
N LEU A 33 14.09 13.13 -6.26
CA LEU A 33 13.90 11.73 -5.86
C LEU A 33 13.21 10.95 -6.97
N GLU A 34 13.73 9.76 -7.29
CA GLU A 34 13.14 8.86 -8.29
C GLU A 34 12.41 7.68 -7.64
N VAL A 35 11.28 7.31 -8.24
CA VAL A 35 10.50 6.14 -7.81
C VAL A 35 10.96 4.91 -8.61
N SER A 36 11.42 3.87 -7.91
CA SER A 36 11.83 2.62 -8.53
C SER A 36 10.60 1.75 -8.85
N VAL A 37 10.28 1.61 -10.15
CA VAL A 37 9.14 0.83 -10.67
C VAL A 37 9.15 -0.62 -10.18
N GLU A 38 10.33 -1.24 -10.10
CA GLU A 38 10.50 -2.62 -9.59
C GLU A 38 10.11 -2.80 -8.12
N LYS A 39 10.08 -1.71 -7.35
CA LYS A 39 9.83 -1.71 -5.90
C LYS A 39 8.43 -1.23 -5.54
N THR A 40 7.66 -0.77 -6.52
CA THR A 40 6.28 -0.31 -6.33
C THR A 40 5.30 -1.39 -6.74
N LYS A 41 4.40 -1.75 -5.81
CA LYS A 41 3.33 -2.70 -6.09
C LYS A 41 1.98 -2.08 -5.76
N ILE A 42 1.06 -2.15 -6.70
CA ILE A 42 -0.34 -1.81 -6.48
C ILE A 42 -1.01 -3.03 -5.82
N ILE A 43 -1.58 -2.82 -4.65
CA ILE A 43 -2.19 -3.88 -3.86
C ILE A 43 -3.67 -3.54 -3.65
N PRO A 44 -4.61 -4.42 -4.04
CA PRO A 44 -6.02 -4.22 -3.79
C PRO A 44 -6.27 -4.23 -2.28
N PHE A 45 -6.84 -3.13 -1.77
CA PHE A 45 -6.99 -2.91 -0.35
C PHE A 45 -8.25 -2.08 -0.05
N GLY A 46 -8.62 -1.95 1.23
CA GLY A 46 -9.84 -1.25 1.61
C GLY A 46 -11.12 -2.10 1.57
N LYS A 47 -12.28 -1.45 1.77
CA LYS A 47 -13.58 -2.11 1.98
C LYS A 47 -13.96 -3.02 0.81
N ARG A 48 -13.85 -2.52 -0.43
CA ARG A 48 -14.20 -3.27 -1.65
C ARG A 48 -13.36 -4.55 -1.80
N ALA A 49 -12.06 -4.46 -1.53
CA ALA A 49 -11.17 -5.62 -1.59
C ALA A 49 -11.50 -6.66 -0.51
N LEU A 50 -11.94 -6.22 0.69
CA LEU A 50 -12.38 -7.12 1.75
C LEU A 50 -13.72 -7.79 1.43
N GLU A 51 -14.66 -7.06 0.82
CA GLU A 51 -15.97 -7.61 0.39
C GLU A 51 -15.82 -8.60 -0.76
N ASN A 52 -14.97 -8.28 -1.74
CA ASN A 52 -14.68 -9.14 -2.89
C ASN A 52 -13.68 -10.28 -2.57
N LYS A 53 -13.24 -10.43 -1.31
CA LYS A 53 -12.23 -11.40 -0.87
C LYS A 53 -10.91 -11.35 -1.68
N THR A 54 -10.60 -10.21 -2.28
CA THR A 54 -9.37 -9.97 -3.05
C THR A 54 -8.31 -9.21 -2.25
N SER A 55 -8.61 -8.84 -0.99
CA SER A 55 -7.69 -8.12 -0.13
C SER A 55 -6.37 -8.88 0.06
N LYS A 56 -5.26 -8.21 -0.22
CA LYS A 56 -3.90 -8.74 -0.01
C LYS A 56 -3.25 -8.13 1.22
N THR A 57 -2.29 -8.85 1.78
CA THR A 57 -1.46 -8.39 2.90
C THR A 57 -0.13 -7.83 2.39
N PHE A 58 0.47 -6.92 3.14
CA PHE A 58 1.77 -6.36 2.78
C PHE A 58 2.60 -5.97 4.01
N ASP A 59 3.92 -6.07 3.89
CA ASP A 59 4.85 -5.70 4.95
C ASP A 59 5.37 -4.27 4.73
N PHE A 60 5.19 -3.38 5.70
CA PHE A 60 5.67 -2.01 5.67
C PHE A 60 6.20 -1.60 7.05
N LEU A 61 7.41 -1.01 7.11
CA LEU A 61 8.07 -0.56 8.34
C LEU A 61 8.04 -1.61 9.47
N GLY A 62 8.40 -2.87 9.17
CA GLY A 62 8.42 -3.94 10.17
C GLY A 62 7.05 -4.43 10.64
N MET A 63 5.96 -4.02 9.98
CA MET A 63 4.60 -4.44 10.29
C MET A 63 3.91 -5.03 9.07
N THR A 64 3.21 -6.15 9.26
CA THR A 64 2.30 -6.71 8.27
C THR A 64 0.94 -6.03 8.38
N HIS A 65 0.53 -5.37 7.31
CA HIS A 65 -0.76 -4.72 7.14
C HIS A 65 -1.72 -5.65 6.42
N TYR A 66 -2.95 -5.76 6.91
CA TYR A 66 -3.99 -6.59 6.33
C TYR A 66 -5.38 -5.98 6.58
N MET A 67 -6.32 -6.27 5.70
CA MET A 67 -7.72 -5.88 5.91
C MET A 67 -8.41 -6.86 6.85
N GLY A 68 -9.24 -6.34 7.74
CA GLY A 68 -10.11 -7.15 8.58
C GLY A 68 -11.39 -6.41 8.92
N ARG A 69 -12.33 -7.11 9.55
CA ARG A 69 -13.54 -6.50 10.10
C ARG A 69 -13.32 -6.11 11.56
N SER A 70 -13.86 -4.96 11.93
CA SER A 70 -14.03 -4.56 13.33
C SER A 70 -15.10 -5.44 13.99
N ARG A 71 -15.19 -5.37 15.33
CA ARG A 71 -16.26 -6.03 16.09
C ARG A 71 -17.66 -5.56 15.65
N ASN A 72 -17.74 -4.32 15.15
CA ASN A 72 -18.97 -3.71 14.62
C ASN A 72 -19.13 -3.90 13.10
N GLY A 73 -18.40 -4.84 12.48
CA GLY A 73 -18.55 -5.18 11.06
C GLY A 73 -17.86 -4.24 10.06
N SER A 74 -17.44 -3.03 10.47
CA SER A 74 -16.76 -2.09 9.57
C SER A 74 -15.40 -2.60 9.10
N ALA A 75 -15.10 -2.42 7.80
CA ALA A 75 -13.80 -2.75 7.22
C ALA A 75 -12.72 -1.81 7.77
N ARG A 76 -11.64 -2.37 8.32
CA ARG A 76 -10.52 -1.60 8.85
C ARG A 76 -9.19 -2.26 8.53
N VAL A 77 -8.16 -1.43 8.44
CA VAL A 77 -6.76 -1.87 8.37
C VAL A 77 -6.34 -2.38 9.74
N LYS A 78 -5.87 -3.61 9.79
CA LYS A 78 -5.22 -4.19 10.96
C LYS A 78 -3.73 -4.32 10.70
N ARG A 79 -2.95 -4.23 11.77
CA ARG A 79 -1.50 -4.35 11.76
C ARG A 79 -1.11 -5.48 12.69
N LYS A 80 -0.12 -6.26 12.29
CA LYS A 80 0.60 -7.22 13.13
C LYS A 80 2.09 -6.94 12.98
N THR A 81 2.85 -7.14 14.04
CA THR A 81 4.31 -7.10 13.95
C THR A 81 4.76 -8.12 12.91
N SER A 82 5.60 -7.70 11.96
CA SER A 82 6.13 -8.60 10.96
C SER A 82 6.99 -9.66 11.65
N LYS A 83 6.79 -10.93 11.28
CA LYS A 83 7.62 -12.04 11.79
C LYS A 83 9.00 -12.11 11.15
N LYS A 84 9.28 -11.25 10.17
CA LYS A 84 10.60 -11.18 9.53
C LYS A 84 11.58 -10.47 10.47
N LYS A 85 12.46 -11.26 11.07
CA LYS A 85 13.79 -10.79 11.49
C LYS A 85 14.61 -10.43 10.26
#